data_AF-A0A7J3CJ53-F1
#
_entry.id   AF-A0A7J3CJ53-F1
#
_cell.length_a   1.000
_cell.length_b   1.000
_cell.length_c   1.000
_cell.angle_alpha   90.00
_cell.angle_beta   90.00
_cell.angle_gamma   90.00
#
_symmetry.space_group_name_H-M   'P 1'
#
loop_
_entity.id
_entity.type
_entity.pdbx_description
1 polymer ?
#
loop_
_entity_poly.entity_id
_entity_poly.type
_entity_poly.pdbx_seq_one_letter_code
_entity_poly.pdbx_strand_id
1 'polypeptide(L)' 'MVKPKVDGETKQEKFKRIASARTQRILEDLRLLGNCANTGTYQYSKEDVNKIFSIIEKEVKRVKSLFDKPKVEFSLE' A
#
# COMPACT_ATOMS: atom_id res chain seq x y z
N MET A 1 -6.22 0.14 16.39
CA MET A 1 -5.06 -0.02 17.31
C MET A 1 -3.83 0.70 16.73
N VAL A 2 -3.37 1.75 17.41
CA VAL A 2 -2.06 2.38 17.15
C VAL A 2 -1.00 1.45 17.74
N LYS A 3 -0.01 1.03 16.94
CA LYS A 3 1.05 0.14 17.45
C LYS A 3 1.90 0.89 18.49
N PRO A 4 2.30 0.25 19.59
CA PRO A 4 3.10 0.90 20.62
C PRO A 4 4.39 1.48 20.04
N LYS A 5 4.80 2.63 20.57
CA LYS A 5 6.14 3.18 20.36
C LYS A 5 7.11 2.29 21.14
N VAL A 6 8.15 1.80 20.48
CA VAL A 6 9.21 1.02 21.12
C VAL A 6 10.35 1.98 21.40
N ASP A 7 10.70 2.19 22.67
CA ASP A 7 11.80 3.05 23.06
C ASP A 7 13.14 2.34 22.81
N GLY A 8 14.15 3.07 22.32
CA GLY A 8 15.48 2.54 22.00
C GLY A 8 15.65 1.96 20.58
N GLU A 9 14.61 1.94 19.73
CA GLU A 9 14.74 1.42 18.36
C GLU A 9 15.58 2.36 17.45
N THR A 10 16.44 1.77 16.62
CA THR A 10 17.12 2.49 15.54
C THR A 10 16.13 2.92 14.45
N LYS A 11 16.52 3.90 13.61
CA LYS A 11 15.71 4.33 12.47
C LYS A 11 15.36 3.16 11.53
N GLN A 12 16.27 2.21 11.36
CA GLN A 12 16.07 1.04 10.50
C GLN A 12 15.08 0.05 11.12
N GLU A 13 15.19 -0.25 12.41
CA GLU A 13 14.25 -1.12 13.12
C GLU A 13 12.84 -0.53 13.14
N LYS A 14 12.74 0.79 13.40
CA LYS A 14 11.49 1.53 13.30
C LYS A 14 10.86 1.40 11.92
N PHE A 15 11.67 1.57 10.86
CA PHE A 15 11.20 1.42 9.48
C PHE A 15 10.68 0.00 9.24
N LYS A 16 11.47 -1.04 9.54
CA LYS A 16 11.07 -2.44 9.34
C LYS A 16 9.77 -2.74 10.09
N ARG A 17 9.67 -2.37 11.37
CA ARG A 17 8.49 -2.61 12.21
C ARG A 17 7.24 -1.94 11.63
N ILE A 18 7.32 -0.67 11.26
CA ILE A 18 6.18 0.10 10.74
C ILE A 18 5.82 -0.35 9.31
N ALA A 19 6.81 -0.54 8.44
CA ALA A 19 6.60 -0.95 7.06
C ALA A 19 5.96 -2.35 7.00
N SER A 20 6.54 -3.34 7.68
CA SER A 20 5.99 -4.71 7.73
C SER A 20 4.57 -4.72 8.28
N ALA A 21 4.30 -3.94 9.33
CA ALA A 21 2.95 -3.80 9.88
C ALA A 21 1.93 -3.27 8.88
N ARG A 22 2.32 -2.26 8.09
CA ARG A 22 1.46 -1.64 7.08
C ARG A 22 1.24 -2.58 5.89
N THR A 23 2.31 -3.23 5.42
CA THR A 23 2.23 -4.23 4.36
C THR A 23 1.27 -5.36 4.72
N GLN A 24 1.37 -5.89 5.95
CA GLN A 24 0.47 -6.95 6.41
C GLN A 24 -1.00 -6.52 6.36
N ARG A 25 -1.33 -5.32 6.83
CA ARG A 25 -2.70 -4.79 6.78
C ARG A 25 -3.21 -4.64 5.35
N ILE A 26 -2.39 -4.09 4.45
CA ILE A 26 -2.75 -3.99 3.03
C ILE A 26 -3.05 -5.36 2.43
N LEU A 27 -2.24 -6.38 2.74
CA LEU A 27 -2.49 -7.75 2.28
C LEU A 27 -3.78 -8.35 2.85
N GLU A 28 -4.09 -8.08 4.11
CA GLU A 28 -5.35 -8.48 4.74
C GLU A 28 -6.55 -7.81 4.08
N ASP A 29 -6.48 -6.50 3.87
CA ASP A 29 -7.54 -5.72 3.21
C ASP A 29 -7.77 -6.20 1.76
N LEU A 30 -6.69 -6.51 1.02
CA LEU A 30 -6.79 -7.08 -0.33
C LEU A 30 -7.42 -8.48 -0.33
N ARG A 31 -7.15 -9.32 0.68
CA ARG A 31 -7.82 -10.62 0.83
C ARG A 31 -9.32 -10.45 1.10
N LEU A 32 -9.67 -9.53 2.01
CA LEU A 32 -11.08 -9.23 2.30
C LEU A 32 -11.80 -8.68 1.07
N LEU A 33 -11.15 -7.80 0.29
CA LEU A 33 -11.67 -7.33 -0.99
C LEU A 33 -11.88 -8.47 -1.99
N GLY A 34 -10.96 -9.46 -2.01
CA GLY A 34 -11.09 -10.67 -2.81
C GLY A 34 -12.34 -11.50 -2.47
N ASN A 35 -12.77 -11.51 -1.20
CA ASN A 35 -14.00 -12.21 -0.81
C ASN A 35 -15.27 -11.59 -1.45
N CYS A 36 -15.22 -10.33 -1.85
CA CYS A 36 -16.32 -9.68 -2.58
C CYS A 36 -16.49 -10.21 -4.02
N ALA A 37 -15.56 -11.02 -4.53
CA ALA A 37 -15.68 -11.67 -5.84
C ALA A 37 -16.73 -12.80 -5.86
N ASN A 38 -17.34 -13.14 -4.72
CA ASN A 38 -18.41 -14.12 -4.68
C ASN A 38 -19.70 -13.56 -5.31
N THR A 39 -19.96 -13.94 -6.56
CA THR A 39 -21.16 -13.54 -7.31
C THR A 39 -22.47 -14.15 -6.79
N GLY A 40 -22.39 -15.17 -5.94
CA GLY A 40 -23.55 -15.71 -5.23
C GLY A 40 -24.03 -14.81 -4.08
N THR A 41 -23.16 -13.95 -3.55
CA THR A 41 -23.48 -12.99 -2.49
C THR A 41 -23.63 -11.57 -3.03
N TYR A 42 -22.82 -11.20 -4.03
CA TYR A 42 -22.73 -9.83 -4.53
C TYR A 42 -23.03 -9.75 -6.02
N GLN A 43 -23.66 -8.65 -6.43
CA GLN A 43 -23.80 -8.28 -7.82
C GLN A 43 -22.88 -7.09 -8.11
N TYR A 44 -22.04 -7.23 -9.13
CA TYR A 44 -21.13 -6.18 -9.57
C TYR A 44 -20.89 -6.32 -11.08
N SER A 45 -20.56 -5.20 -11.72
CA SER A 45 -20.15 -5.18 -13.11
C SER A 45 -18.63 -5.29 -13.24
N LYS A 46 -18.16 -5.61 -14.45
CA LYS A 46 -16.73 -5.53 -14.78
C LYS A 46 -16.20 -4.09 -14.62
N GLU A 47 -17.04 -3.10 -14.85
CA GLU A 47 -16.68 -1.69 -14.69
C GLU A 47 -16.41 -1.34 -13.22
N ASP A 48 -17.22 -1.87 -12.29
CA ASP A 48 -17.02 -1.67 -10.84
C ASP A 48 -15.67 -2.23 -10.40
N VAL A 49 -15.35 -3.45 -10.83
CA VAL A 49 -14.06 -4.11 -10.55
C VAL A 49 -12.90 -3.28 -11.13
N ASN A 50 -13.02 -2.81 -12.37
CA ASN A 50 -12.00 -1.98 -13.01
C ASN A 50 -11.78 -0.66 -12.25
N LYS A 51 -12.85 0.01 -11.81
CA LYS A 51 -12.76 1.25 -11.03
C LYS A 51 -12.00 1.01 -9.72
N ILE A 52 -12.34 -0.06 -8.99
CA ILE A 52 -11.67 -0.44 -7.73
C ILE A 52 -10.17 -0.60 -7.95
N PHE A 53 -9.76 -1.46 -8.90
CA PHE A 53 -8.35 -1.76 -9.10
C PHE A 53 -7.58 -0.59 -9.72
N SER A 54 -8.19 0.22 -10.59
CA SER A 54 -7.52 1.40 -11.16
C SER A 54 -7.07 2.40 -10.10
N ILE A 55 -7.87 2.61 -9.04
CA ILE A 55 -7.52 3.51 -7.95
C ILE A 55 -6.43 2.90 -7.06
N ILE A 56 -6.53 1.61 -6.74
CA ILE A 56 -5.52 0.90 -5.95
C ILE A 56 -4.16 0.93 -6.66
N GLU A 57 -4.12 0.59 -7.94
CA GLU A 57 -2.90 0.58 -8.75
C GLU A 57 -2.27 1.97 -8.87
N LYS A 58 -3.10 3.00 -9.10
CA LYS A 58 -2.64 4.40 -9.15
C LYS A 58 -1.97 4.80 -7.83
N GLU A 59 -2.58 4.45 -6.70
CA GLU A 59 -2.03 4.78 -5.39
C GLU A 59 -0.76 3.99 -5.08
N VAL A 60 -0.70 2.70 -5.42
CA VAL A 60 0.51 1.87 -5.30
C VAL A 60 1.65 2.49 -6.12
N LYS A 61 1.39 2.89 -7.38
CA LYS A 61 2.39 3.55 -8.23
C LYS A 61 2.88 4.86 -7.62
N ARG A 62 1.96 5.68 -7.10
CA ARG A 62 2.27 6.95 -6.45
C ARG A 62 3.11 6.77 -5.18
N VAL A 63 2.80 5.77 -4.35
CA VAL A 63 3.56 5.49 -3.13
C VAL A 63 4.95 4.92 -3.47
N LYS A 64 5.04 4.03 -4.46
CA LYS A 64 6.31 3.47 -4.92
C LYS A 64 7.28 4.57 -5.38
N SER A 65 6.79 5.56 -6.13
CA SER A 65 7.64 6.65 -6.62
C SER A 65 8.24 7.52 -5.50
N LEU A 66 7.68 7.50 -4.28
CA LEU A 66 8.27 8.20 -3.12
C LEU A 66 9.55 7.53 -2.61
N PHE A 67 9.73 6.23 -2.88
CA PHE A 67 10.95 5.48 -2.56
C PHE A 67 12.01 5.63 -3.65
N ASP A 68 11.58 5.88 -4.89
CA ASP A 68 12.44 6.00 -6.07
C ASP A 68 12.95 7.43 -6.28
N LYS A 69 13.14 8.23 -5.22
CA LYS A 69 13.57 9.65 -5.34
C LYS A 69 14.78 9.74 -6.29
N PRO A 70 14.64 10.36 -7.48
CA PRO A 70 15.78 10.56 -8.34
C PRO A 70 16.77 11.47 -7.62
N LYS A 71 18.06 11.10 -7.62
CA LYS A 71 19.15 12.06 -7.39
C LYS A 71 19.10 13.05 -8.54
N VAL A 72 18.27 14.09 -8.43
CA VAL A 72 18.31 15.21 -9.36
C VAL A 72 19.46 16.10 -8.89
N GLU A 73 20.68 15.72 -9.25
CA GLU A 73 21.77 16.70 -9.36
C GLU A 73 21.53 17.43 -10.68
N PHE A 74 20.84 18.56 -10.59
CA PHE A 74 20.85 19.53 -11.67
C PHE A 74 22.22 20.22 -11.62
N SER A 75 23.09 19.92 -12.59
CA SER A 75 24.33 20.65 -12.85
C SER A 75 24.16 21.50 -14.11
N LEU A 76 24.64 22.74 -14.07
CA LEU A 76 24.79 23.63 -15.22
C LEU A 76 26.24 23.70 -15.73
N GLU A 77 27.14 22.86 -15.20
CA GLU A 77 28.51 22.72 -15.71
C GLU A 77 28.58 21.86 -16.97
#